data_AF-A0ABD3QQ32-F1
#
_entry.id   AF-A0ABD3QQ32-F1
#
_cell.length_a   1.000
_cell.length_b   1.000
_cell.length_c   1.000
_cell.angle_alpha   90.00
_cell.angle_beta   90.00
_cell.angle_gamma   90.00
#
_symmetry.space_group_name_H-M   'P 1'
#
loop_
_entity.id
_entity.type
_entity.pdbx_description
1 polymer ?
#
loop_
_entity_poly.entity_id
_entity_poly.type
_entity_poly.pdbx_seq_one_letter_code
_entity_poly.pdbx_strand_id
1 'polypeptide(L)'
;MAAVRNLLGRCGIGGFDDSLINDILDEPAPKPIVKKRASSLTSQLSCISPGKKYQPEDMTCEDVSSILEKSVSQLLECISSPLPPADGTSEERKAFKQMKSKKSEAFQNVYDMTKKGNEHNRIPLVSSTKWDIVRVLSYALLALDSTDVNDVCDENAAREKPVMNEDRRLICWTLNNLSIPYENKAIMAGGDASPILFKALTSVIQANLPSSYLCIICVMNLTFLAEAIEPVVYYVVSKSYERSTSDKQPVPPRSSPLRVRSRSVAGAAAKYPESTGNISERSLRLLENPASLLRVLERMMLINSPFLLSTVTSVQGESIRWACGLIRNVTFAVQHADGSCNPESSDALSGSTGRQGIIDNAIIEEICSLVSQTEIARLIVSFVRDSPRPSVKWTKDSLEDICLGILCQLAQWPSSREALKRAGATSSLEKIEG
;
A
#
# COMPACT_ATOMS: atom_id res chain seq x y z
N MET A 1 14.72 29.19 -1.42
CA MET A 1 14.75 29.14 0.06
C MET A 1 13.41 29.42 0.75
N ALA A 2 12.76 30.58 0.55
CA ALA A 2 11.48 30.86 1.24
C ALA A 2 10.31 29.97 0.74
N ALA A 3 10.34 29.57 -0.54
CA ALA A 3 9.38 28.65 -1.12
C ALA A 3 9.57 27.22 -0.59
N VAL A 4 10.79 26.67 -0.57
CA VAL A 4 11.10 25.38 0.09
C VAL A 4 10.78 25.43 1.57
N ARG A 5 11.14 26.48 2.33
CA ARG A 5 10.73 26.59 3.74
C ARG A 5 9.21 26.63 3.91
N ASN A 6 8.47 27.32 3.04
CA ASN A 6 7.01 27.29 3.04
C ASN A 6 6.45 25.91 2.66
N LEU A 7 7.11 25.20 1.74
CA LEU A 7 6.72 23.86 1.28
C LEU A 7 6.99 22.81 2.37
N LEU A 8 8.18 22.85 2.99
CA LEU A 8 8.57 22.04 4.15
C LEU A 8 7.71 22.33 5.38
N GLY A 9 7.39 23.61 5.61
CA GLY A 9 6.46 24.04 6.65
C GLY A 9 5.05 23.48 6.45
N ARG A 10 4.58 23.38 5.19
CA ARG A 10 3.30 22.70 4.86
C ARG A 10 3.34 21.20 5.13
N CYS A 11 4.51 20.56 5.02
CA CYS A 11 4.70 19.15 5.34
C CYS A 11 4.79 18.87 6.86
N GLY A 12 4.63 19.88 7.72
CA GLY A 12 4.65 19.71 9.18
C GLY A 12 6.04 19.45 9.76
N ILE A 13 7.11 19.75 9.02
CA ILE A 13 8.49 19.57 9.49
C ILE A 13 8.98 20.91 10.03
N GLY A 14 8.63 21.18 11.28
CA GLY A 14 9.17 22.31 12.03
C GLY A 14 10.52 21.94 12.64
N GLY A 15 11.57 22.69 12.33
CA GLY A 15 12.89 22.51 12.96
C GLY A 15 13.94 21.80 12.11
N PHE A 16 14.09 22.16 10.84
CA PHE A 16 15.36 21.89 10.15
C PHE A 16 16.45 22.77 10.76
N ASP A 17 17.52 22.16 11.24
CA ASP A 17 18.79 22.84 11.46
C ASP A 17 19.24 23.44 10.11
N ASP A 18 19.54 24.74 10.07
CA ASP A 18 19.96 25.44 8.85
C ASP A 18 21.23 24.77 8.24
N SER A 19 22.01 24.05 9.05
CA SER A 19 23.14 23.23 8.59
C SER A 19 22.76 22.20 7.52
N LEU A 20 21.58 21.58 7.61
CA LEU A 20 21.16 20.50 6.71
C LEU A 20 20.72 21.00 5.32
N ILE A 21 20.14 22.20 5.28
CA ILE A 21 19.73 22.85 4.03
C ILE A 21 20.97 23.47 3.36
N ASN A 22 21.91 24.00 4.15
CA ASN A 22 23.18 24.53 3.67
C ASN A 22 24.09 23.41 3.10
N ASP A 23 24.08 22.20 3.69
CA ASP A 23 24.79 21.02 3.14
C ASP A 23 24.24 20.54 1.78
N ILE A 24 23.02 20.95 1.40
CA ILE A 24 22.36 20.55 0.16
C ILE A 24 22.49 21.62 -0.92
N LEU A 25 22.70 22.89 -0.57
CA LEU A 25 22.63 24.04 -1.48
C LEU A 25 23.77 25.03 -1.21
N ASP A 26 24.97 24.74 -1.72
CA ASP A 26 26.11 25.66 -1.68
C ASP A 26 26.28 26.34 -3.06
N GLU A 27 25.61 27.49 -3.28
CA GLU A 27 26.07 28.65 -4.08
C GLU A 27 25.09 29.85 -3.93
N PRO A 28 25.55 31.11 -3.97
CA PRO A 28 24.74 32.27 -3.55
C PRO A 28 23.90 32.87 -4.70
N ALA A 29 22.61 33.10 -4.44
CA ALA A 29 21.68 33.84 -5.33
C ALA A 29 21.21 35.19 -4.73
N PRO A 30 20.84 36.18 -5.57
CA PRO A 30 20.55 37.56 -5.14
C PRO A 30 19.09 37.81 -4.69
N LYS A 31 18.89 38.96 -4.04
CA LYS A 31 17.73 39.38 -3.21
C LYS A 31 16.41 39.63 -3.98
N PRO A 32 15.23 39.41 -3.36
CA PRO A 32 13.92 39.57 -4.01
C PRO A 32 13.24 40.93 -3.79
N ILE A 33 12.34 41.28 -4.71
CA ILE A 33 11.41 42.43 -4.66
C ILE A 33 10.00 41.92 -4.28
N VAL A 34 9.38 42.55 -3.28
CA VAL A 34 8.04 42.22 -2.76
C VAL A 34 6.96 43.08 -3.43
N LYS A 35 5.85 42.47 -3.87
CA LYS A 35 4.55 43.15 -4.03
C LYS A 35 3.41 42.27 -3.51
N LYS A 36 2.63 42.82 -2.57
CA LYS A 36 1.37 42.28 -2.04
C LYS A 36 0.20 42.66 -2.95
N ARG A 37 -0.77 41.75 -3.15
CA ARG A 37 -2.20 42.09 -3.20
C ARG A 37 -3.09 40.88 -2.90
N ALA A 38 -4.27 41.21 -2.38
CA ALA A 38 -5.21 40.34 -1.72
C ALA A 38 -6.40 39.90 -2.60
N SER A 39 -7.02 38.82 -2.14
CA SER A 39 -8.44 38.41 -2.20
C SER A 39 -9.12 38.17 -3.56
N SER A 40 -9.53 36.92 -3.79
CA SER A 40 -10.93 36.61 -4.12
C SER A 40 -11.30 35.15 -3.85
N LEU A 41 -12.50 35.00 -3.28
CA LEU A 41 -13.51 33.92 -3.34
C LEU A 41 -13.10 32.47 -3.65
N THR A 42 -13.53 31.57 -2.76
CA THR A 42 -13.74 30.15 -3.10
C THR A 42 -15.13 29.72 -2.63
N SER A 43 -15.85 29.15 -3.57
CA SER A 43 -17.19 28.59 -3.51
C SER A 43 -17.22 27.18 -2.88
N GLN A 44 -18.23 26.96 -2.04
CA GLN A 44 -19.07 25.77 -1.84
C GLN A 44 -18.48 24.35 -2.01
N LEU A 45 -18.64 23.56 -0.94
CA LEU A 45 -19.21 22.20 -0.97
C LEU A 45 -19.76 21.85 0.41
N SER A 46 -20.93 22.41 0.72
CA SER A 46 -21.86 21.85 1.71
C SER A 46 -22.68 20.76 1.03
N CYS A 47 -22.89 19.62 1.71
CA CYS A 47 -24.05 18.70 1.65
C CYS A 47 -23.62 17.24 1.84
N ILE A 48 -23.73 16.70 3.06
CA ILE A 48 -24.31 15.35 3.29
C ILE A 48 -25.14 15.44 4.57
N SER A 49 -26.45 15.33 4.42
CA SER A 49 -27.44 15.24 5.50
C SER A 49 -27.23 13.98 6.36
N PRO A 50 -27.50 14.00 7.67
CA PRO A 50 -27.51 12.80 8.48
C PRO A 50 -28.74 11.96 8.13
N GLY A 51 -28.52 10.85 7.43
CA GLY A 51 -29.53 9.81 7.26
C GLY A 51 -29.95 9.25 8.62
N LYS A 52 -31.25 8.90 8.73
CA LYS A 52 -31.90 8.38 9.94
C LYS A 52 -31.00 7.40 10.70
N LYS A 53 -30.70 7.72 11.96
CA LYS A 53 -30.08 6.81 12.91
C LYS A 53 -30.95 5.56 13.04
N TYR A 54 -30.35 4.39 12.82
CA TYR A 54 -30.90 3.12 13.24
C TYR A 54 -31.17 3.21 14.75
N GLN A 55 -32.42 3.07 15.16
CA GLN A 55 -32.84 3.04 16.57
C GLN A 55 -32.66 1.59 17.05
N PRO A 56 -31.62 1.25 17.82
CA PRO A 56 -31.30 -0.13 18.19
C PRO A 56 -32.14 -0.65 19.36
N GLU A 57 -33.19 0.05 19.77
CA GLU A 57 -33.77 -0.12 21.11
C GLU A 57 -34.65 -1.36 21.29
N ASP A 58 -34.94 -2.12 20.22
CA ASP A 58 -35.85 -3.26 20.26
C ASP A 58 -35.21 -4.65 20.04
N MET A 59 -33.88 -4.75 19.87
CA MET A 59 -33.18 -6.04 19.79
C MET A 59 -32.15 -6.16 20.90
N THR A 60 -32.25 -7.22 21.70
CA THR A 60 -31.21 -7.53 22.69
C THR A 60 -29.89 -7.80 21.98
N CYS A 61 -28.78 -7.40 22.60
CA CYS A 61 -27.42 -7.64 22.08
C CYS A 61 -27.16 -9.15 21.78
N GLU A 62 -27.85 -10.04 22.50
CA GLU A 62 -27.72 -11.49 22.38
C GLU A 62 -28.36 -12.04 21.08
N ASP A 63 -29.53 -11.53 20.68
CA ASP A 63 -30.23 -12.01 19.48
C ASP A 63 -29.46 -11.67 18.20
N VAL A 64 -28.94 -10.44 18.09
CA VAL A 64 -28.14 -9.98 16.93
C VAL A 64 -26.85 -10.79 16.82
N SER A 65 -26.21 -11.09 17.95
CA SER A 65 -24.99 -11.92 18.00
C SER A 65 -25.25 -13.33 17.47
N SER A 66 -26.37 -13.95 17.86
CA SER A 66 -26.72 -15.31 17.41
C SER A 66 -27.03 -15.42 15.91
N ILE A 67 -27.68 -14.39 15.34
CA ILE A 67 -28.02 -14.33 13.92
C ILE A 67 -26.75 -14.11 13.08
N LEU A 68 -25.87 -13.22 13.55
CA LEU A 68 -24.57 -12.99 12.92
C LEU A 68 -23.75 -14.28 12.92
N GLU A 69 -23.72 -14.99 14.04
CA GLU A 69 -22.91 -16.20 14.20
C GLU A 69 -23.29 -17.32 13.24
N LYS A 70 -24.58 -17.63 13.12
CA LYS A 70 -25.07 -18.66 12.18
C LYS A 70 -24.78 -18.25 10.73
N SER A 71 -25.03 -16.99 10.40
CA SER A 71 -24.87 -16.48 9.03
C SER A 71 -23.39 -16.50 8.60
N VAL A 72 -22.48 -15.99 9.44
CA VAL A 72 -21.04 -15.94 9.12
C VAL A 72 -20.48 -17.34 8.91
N SER A 73 -20.82 -18.29 9.78
CA SER A 73 -20.28 -19.66 9.72
C SER A 73 -20.66 -20.35 8.40
N GLN A 74 -21.92 -20.25 7.98
CA GLN A 74 -22.41 -20.81 6.71
C GLN A 74 -21.75 -20.16 5.48
N LEU A 75 -21.54 -18.85 5.52
CA LEU A 75 -20.88 -18.12 4.43
C LEU A 75 -19.41 -18.54 4.29
N LEU A 76 -18.68 -18.64 5.41
CA LEU A 76 -17.27 -19.04 5.39
C LEU A 76 -17.09 -20.51 4.99
N GLU A 77 -18.01 -21.40 5.38
CA GLU A 77 -18.05 -22.79 4.93
C GLU A 77 -18.27 -22.87 3.41
N CYS A 78 -19.22 -22.09 2.88
CA CYS A 78 -19.47 -22.00 1.44
C CYS A 78 -18.22 -21.53 0.67
N ILE A 79 -17.55 -20.48 1.16
CA ILE A 79 -16.32 -19.95 0.56
C ILE A 79 -15.19 -20.98 0.57
N SER A 80 -15.03 -21.70 1.68
CA SER A 80 -13.94 -22.67 1.89
C SER A 80 -14.15 -23.99 1.18
N SER A 81 -15.39 -24.34 0.84
CA SER A 81 -15.73 -25.60 0.19
C SER A 81 -15.01 -25.77 -1.15
N PRO A 82 -14.41 -26.93 -1.46
CA PRO A 82 -13.70 -27.13 -2.73
C PRO A 82 -14.65 -27.01 -3.93
N LEU A 83 -14.14 -26.47 -5.05
CA LEU A 83 -14.90 -26.48 -6.30
C LEU A 83 -14.85 -27.89 -6.93
N PRO A 84 -15.96 -28.38 -7.51
CA PRO A 84 -15.94 -29.59 -8.34
C PRO A 84 -14.95 -29.47 -9.52
N PRO A 85 -14.50 -30.58 -10.14
CA PRO A 85 -13.65 -30.52 -11.33
C PRO A 85 -14.32 -29.78 -12.49
N ALA A 86 -13.64 -28.79 -13.07
CA ALA A 86 -14.18 -28.03 -14.20
C ALA A 86 -14.32 -28.87 -15.48
N ASP A 87 -13.43 -29.85 -15.67
CA ASP A 87 -13.35 -30.67 -16.88
C ASP A 87 -14.20 -31.95 -16.83
N GLY A 88 -15.05 -32.08 -15.82
CA GLY A 88 -15.87 -33.27 -15.59
C GLY A 88 -17.01 -33.47 -16.60
N THR A 89 -17.85 -34.45 -16.28
CA THR A 89 -19.14 -34.76 -16.89
C THR A 89 -20.06 -33.52 -16.97
N SER A 90 -21.12 -33.61 -17.77
CA SER A 90 -22.12 -32.52 -17.86
C SER A 90 -22.70 -32.15 -16.50
N GLU A 91 -22.88 -33.14 -15.61
CA GLU A 91 -23.39 -32.94 -14.24
C GLU A 91 -22.36 -32.24 -13.35
N GLU A 92 -21.09 -32.63 -13.42
CA GLU A 92 -19.99 -31.97 -12.68
C GLU A 92 -19.80 -30.52 -13.12
N ARG A 93 -19.92 -30.23 -14.42
CA ARG A 93 -19.87 -28.84 -14.93
C ARG A 93 -21.04 -28.00 -14.44
N LYS A 94 -22.24 -28.58 -14.33
CA LYS A 94 -23.41 -27.89 -13.74
C LYS A 94 -23.18 -27.63 -12.26
N ALA A 95 -22.68 -28.62 -11.51
CA ALA A 95 -22.34 -28.48 -10.10
C ALA A 95 -21.24 -27.42 -9.88
N PHE A 96 -20.21 -27.39 -10.73
CA PHE A 96 -19.16 -26.37 -10.71
C PHE A 96 -19.74 -24.96 -10.88
N LYS A 97 -20.57 -24.74 -11.91
CA LYS A 97 -21.21 -23.43 -12.16
C LYS A 97 -22.10 -23.01 -10.99
N GLN A 98 -22.89 -23.94 -10.44
CA GLN A 98 -23.75 -23.68 -9.30
C GLN A 98 -22.94 -23.32 -8.05
N MET A 99 -21.88 -24.08 -7.75
CA MET A 99 -21.03 -23.83 -6.60
C MET A 99 -20.24 -22.52 -6.74
N LYS A 100 -19.75 -22.21 -7.94
CA LYS A 100 -19.10 -20.93 -8.24
C LYS A 100 -20.07 -19.76 -7.98
N SER A 101 -21.31 -19.85 -8.47
CA SER A 101 -22.34 -18.83 -8.22
C SER A 101 -22.63 -18.65 -6.73
N LYS A 102 -22.76 -19.76 -5.97
CA LYS A 102 -22.98 -19.71 -4.52
C LYS A 102 -21.81 -19.06 -3.77
N LYS A 103 -20.57 -19.31 -4.21
CA LYS A 103 -19.39 -18.65 -3.64
C LYS A 103 -19.37 -17.15 -3.92
N SER A 104 -19.67 -16.74 -5.14
CA SER A 104 -19.78 -15.32 -5.49
C SER A 104 -20.83 -14.61 -4.63
N GLU A 105 -22.00 -15.24 -4.44
CA GLU A 105 -23.03 -14.74 -3.52
C GLU A 105 -22.53 -14.68 -2.07
N ALA A 106 -21.79 -15.69 -1.62
CA ALA A 106 -21.21 -15.69 -0.28
C ALA A 106 -20.18 -14.55 -0.09
N PHE A 107 -19.31 -14.29 -1.06
CA PHE A 107 -18.39 -13.13 -1.02
C PHE A 107 -19.14 -11.80 -0.95
N GLN A 108 -20.20 -11.66 -1.75
CA GLN A 108 -21.04 -10.46 -1.75
C GLN A 108 -21.69 -10.25 -0.38
N ASN A 109 -22.25 -11.30 0.22
CA ASN A 109 -22.89 -11.23 1.53
C ASN A 109 -21.89 -10.86 2.63
N VAL A 110 -20.69 -11.46 2.64
CA VAL A 110 -19.64 -11.10 3.60
C VAL A 110 -19.19 -9.65 3.41
N TYR A 111 -19.05 -9.18 2.17
CA TYR A 111 -18.74 -7.78 1.88
C TYR A 111 -19.85 -6.84 2.40
N ASP A 112 -21.11 -7.17 2.16
CA ASP A 112 -22.26 -6.39 2.62
C ASP A 112 -22.33 -6.26 4.14
N MET A 113 -21.80 -7.24 4.89
CA MET A 113 -21.68 -7.17 6.34
C MET A 113 -20.59 -6.20 6.82
N THR A 114 -19.66 -5.80 5.96
CA THR A 114 -18.54 -4.90 6.32
C THR A 114 -18.64 -3.50 5.71
N LYS A 115 -19.58 -3.26 4.79
CA LYS A 115 -19.72 -1.96 4.11
C LYS A 115 -20.19 -0.85 5.05
N LYS A 116 -20.16 0.39 4.56
CA LYS A 116 -20.69 1.56 5.27
C LYS A 116 -22.16 1.33 5.65
N GLY A 117 -22.48 1.48 6.94
CA GLY A 117 -23.79 1.14 7.52
C GLY A 117 -23.77 -0.12 8.40
N ASN A 118 -22.86 -1.06 8.12
CA ASN A 118 -22.69 -2.31 8.87
C ASN A 118 -21.31 -2.39 9.56
N GLU A 119 -20.69 -1.24 9.82
CA GLU A 119 -19.31 -1.18 10.33
C GLU A 119 -19.14 -1.73 11.75
N HIS A 120 -20.23 -1.77 12.53
CA HIS A 120 -20.28 -2.42 13.86
C HIS A 120 -19.94 -3.92 13.81
N ASN A 121 -20.08 -4.58 12.65
CA ASN A 121 -19.71 -6.00 12.50
C ASN A 121 -18.21 -6.21 12.28
N ARG A 122 -17.45 -5.18 11.89
CA ARG A 122 -16.04 -5.35 11.48
C ARG A 122 -15.17 -5.87 12.63
N ILE A 123 -15.34 -5.32 13.83
CA ILE A 123 -14.55 -5.74 15.01
C ILE A 123 -14.91 -7.19 15.41
N PRO A 124 -16.18 -7.56 15.65
CA PRO A 124 -16.53 -8.93 16.01
C PRO A 124 -16.09 -9.98 14.97
N LEU A 125 -16.15 -9.66 13.67
CA LEU A 125 -15.76 -10.59 12.61
C LEU A 125 -14.30 -11.06 12.70
N VAL A 126 -13.41 -10.22 13.22
CA VAL A 126 -11.98 -10.56 13.37
C VAL A 126 -11.62 -10.87 14.83
N SER A 127 -12.11 -10.05 15.76
CA SER A 127 -11.69 -10.09 17.17
C SER A 127 -12.38 -11.17 18.00
N SER A 128 -13.50 -11.73 17.55
CA SER A 128 -14.21 -12.77 18.33
C SER A 128 -13.46 -14.10 18.41
N THR A 129 -12.46 -14.33 17.56
CA THR A 129 -11.75 -15.62 17.36
C THR A 129 -12.64 -16.82 16.98
N LYS A 130 -13.98 -16.65 16.98
CA LYS A 130 -14.96 -17.65 16.56
C LYS A 130 -14.86 -17.98 15.08
N TRP A 131 -14.48 -16.99 14.27
CA TRP A 131 -14.37 -17.12 12.83
C TRP A 131 -12.99 -16.70 12.39
N ASP A 132 -12.37 -17.54 11.56
CA ASP A 132 -11.10 -17.20 10.93
C ASP A 132 -11.32 -16.59 9.55
N ILE A 133 -12.11 -15.51 9.53
CA ILE A 133 -12.48 -14.81 8.28
C ILE A 133 -11.23 -14.35 7.51
N VAL A 134 -10.19 -13.91 8.21
CA VAL A 134 -8.95 -13.42 7.59
C VAL A 134 -8.25 -14.55 6.85
N ARG A 135 -8.08 -15.73 7.46
CA ARG A 135 -7.46 -16.88 6.81
C ARG A 135 -8.31 -17.40 5.65
N VAL A 136 -9.63 -17.53 5.84
CA VAL A 136 -10.56 -18.01 4.81
C VAL A 136 -10.51 -17.12 3.56
N LEU A 137 -10.61 -15.80 3.75
CA LEU A 137 -10.55 -14.84 2.64
C LEU A 137 -9.17 -14.81 1.98
N SER A 138 -8.09 -14.99 2.75
CA SER A 138 -6.72 -15.02 2.20
C SER A 138 -6.48 -16.25 1.33
N TYR A 139 -6.96 -17.44 1.75
CA TYR A 139 -6.90 -18.64 0.92
C TYR A 139 -7.78 -18.53 -0.32
N ALA A 140 -8.98 -17.97 -0.19
CA ALA A 140 -9.86 -17.72 -1.32
C ALA A 140 -9.19 -16.79 -2.35
N LEU A 141 -8.52 -15.73 -1.89
CA LEU A 141 -7.80 -14.80 -2.76
C LEU A 141 -6.66 -15.49 -3.53
N LEU A 142 -5.87 -16.33 -2.85
CA LEU A 142 -4.81 -17.11 -3.49
C LEU A 142 -5.35 -18.15 -4.49
N ALA A 143 -6.51 -18.75 -4.21
CA ALA A 143 -7.13 -19.71 -5.12
C ALA A 143 -7.56 -19.06 -6.44
N LEU A 144 -8.08 -17.83 -6.40
CA LEU A 144 -8.48 -17.08 -7.61
C LEU A 144 -7.30 -16.73 -8.51
N ASP A 145 -6.12 -16.49 -7.95
CA ASP A 145 -4.92 -16.20 -8.73
C ASP A 145 -4.46 -17.41 -9.56
N SER A 146 -4.73 -18.64 -9.10
CA SER A 146 -4.35 -19.87 -9.83
C SER A 146 -5.23 -20.16 -11.04
N THR A 147 -6.48 -19.68 -11.05
CA THR A 147 -7.45 -20.00 -12.10
C THR A 147 -7.39 -19.05 -13.30
N ASP A 148 -6.96 -17.80 -13.11
CA ASP A 148 -6.96 -16.79 -14.19
C ASP A 148 -5.85 -17.03 -15.25
N VAL A 149 -4.83 -17.83 -14.96
CA VAL A 149 -3.68 -18.03 -15.86
C VAL A 149 -3.92 -19.12 -16.92
N ASN A 150 -4.84 -20.06 -16.67
CA ASN A 150 -5.01 -21.24 -17.53
C ASN A 150 -6.05 -21.09 -18.66
N ASP A 151 -6.84 -20.00 -18.68
CA ASP A 151 -7.92 -19.81 -19.68
C ASP A 151 -7.44 -19.04 -20.93
N VAL A 152 -6.14 -18.75 -21.03
CA VAL A 152 -5.57 -17.90 -22.10
C VAL A 152 -4.50 -18.66 -22.88
N CYS A 153 -4.90 -19.72 -23.58
CA CYS A 153 -4.09 -20.34 -24.64
C CYS A 153 -4.31 -19.67 -26.02
N ASP A 154 -5.05 -18.56 -26.09
CA ASP A 154 -5.22 -17.81 -27.33
C ASP A 154 -4.14 -16.72 -27.42
N GLU A 155 -3.15 -16.92 -28.28
CA GLU A 155 -2.05 -15.96 -28.51
C GLU A 155 -2.55 -14.56 -28.93
N ASN A 156 -3.82 -14.43 -29.33
CA ASN A 156 -4.44 -13.14 -29.66
C ASN A 156 -4.95 -12.36 -28.43
N ALA A 157 -5.13 -13.02 -27.28
CA ALA A 157 -5.66 -12.41 -26.05
C ALA A 157 -4.64 -11.52 -25.31
N ALA A 158 -3.37 -11.49 -25.73
CA ALA A 158 -2.33 -10.63 -25.14
C ALA A 158 -2.59 -9.11 -25.29
N ARG A 159 -3.70 -8.71 -25.93
CA ARG A 159 -4.14 -7.32 -26.08
C ARG A 159 -5.38 -6.96 -25.28
N GLU A 160 -6.06 -7.93 -24.67
CA GLU A 160 -7.24 -7.61 -23.86
C GLU A 160 -6.80 -7.15 -22.47
N LYS A 161 -7.37 -6.02 -22.04
CA LYS A 161 -7.14 -5.49 -20.69
C LYS A 161 -7.59 -6.55 -19.68
N PRO A 162 -6.81 -6.84 -18.63
CA PRO A 162 -7.19 -7.82 -17.63
C PRO A 162 -8.57 -7.48 -17.08
N VAL A 163 -9.52 -8.38 -17.30
CA VAL A 163 -10.90 -8.23 -16.84
C VAL A 163 -10.90 -8.27 -15.31
N MET A 164 -11.61 -7.33 -14.70
CA MET A 164 -11.71 -7.26 -13.25
C MET A 164 -12.53 -8.45 -12.75
N ASN A 165 -11.89 -9.35 -12.01
CA ASN A 165 -12.56 -10.44 -11.31
C ASN A 165 -13.33 -9.87 -10.10
N GLU A 166 -14.65 -9.94 -10.13
CA GLU A 166 -15.51 -9.34 -9.10
C GLU A 166 -15.35 -10.03 -7.73
N ASP A 167 -15.19 -11.36 -7.69
CA ASP A 167 -14.95 -12.10 -6.44
C ASP A 167 -13.65 -11.63 -5.77
N ARG A 168 -12.57 -11.46 -6.56
CA ARG A 168 -11.30 -10.90 -6.08
C ARG A 168 -11.52 -9.49 -5.49
N ARG A 169 -12.30 -8.67 -6.18
CA ARG A 169 -12.59 -7.30 -5.74
C ARG A 169 -13.36 -7.28 -4.42
N LEU A 170 -14.39 -8.11 -4.28
CA LEU A 170 -15.19 -8.26 -3.06
C LEU A 170 -14.33 -8.72 -1.87
N ILE A 171 -13.43 -9.68 -2.08
CA ILE A 171 -12.48 -10.13 -1.06
C ILE A 171 -11.56 -8.97 -0.64
N CYS A 172 -10.92 -8.29 -1.59
CA CYS A 172 -10.02 -7.17 -1.28
C CYS A 172 -10.74 -6.02 -0.55
N TRP A 173 -11.98 -5.71 -0.94
CA TRP A 173 -12.78 -4.71 -0.22
C TRP A 173 -13.14 -5.14 1.20
N THR A 174 -13.51 -6.41 1.39
CA THR A 174 -13.82 -6.95 2.70
C THR A 174 -12.59 -6.87 3.61
N LEU A 175 -11.44 -7.37 3.15
CA LEU A 175 -10.18 -7.30 3.90
C LEU A 175 -9.78 -5.85 4.22
N ASN A 176 -9.93 -4.94 3.25
CA ASN A 176 -9.72 -3.51 3.48
C ASN A 176 -10.65 -2.97 4.58
N ASN A 177 -11.95 -3.24 4.52
CA ASN A 177 -12.90 -2.79 5.54
C ASN A 177 -12.57 -3.34 6.92
N LEU A 178 -12.18 -4.61 7.00
CA LEU A 178 -11.77 -5.27 8.24
C LEU A 178 -10.47 -4.69 8.81
N SER A 179 -9.58 -4.15 7.97
CA SER A 179 -8.33 -3.50 8.40
C SER A 179 -8.50 -2.10 8.98
N ILE A 180 -9.70 -1.48 8.86
CA ILE A 180 -9.94 -0.10 9.31
C ILE A 180 -9.92 0.02 10.85
N PRO A 181 -10.71 -0.77 11.63
CA PRO A 181 -10.71 -0.68 13.09
C PRO A 181 -9.35 -1.02 13.69
N TYR A 182 -8.95 -0.32 14.76
CA TYR A 182 -7.65 -0.51 15.40
C TYR A 182 -7.48 -1.89 16.03
N GLU A 183 -8.55 -2.38 16.65
CA GLU A 183 -8.65 -3.69 17.30
C GLU A 183 -8.28 -4.82 16.32
N ASN A 184 -8.70 -4.68 15.07
CA ASN A 184 -8.43 -5.67 14.03
C ASN A 184 -6.99 -5.61 13.50
N LYS A 185 -6.32 -4.44 13.54
CA LYS A 185 -4.98 -4.27 12.95
C LYS A 185 -3.96 -5.21 13.61
N ALA A 186 -3.97 -5.29 14.94
CA ALA A 186 -3.07 -6.16 15.70
C ALA A 186 -3.27 -7.64 15.32
N ILE A 187 -4.53 -8.08 15.24
CA ILE A 187 -4.87 -9.46 14.90
C ILE A 187 -4.53 -9.78 13.44
N MET A 188 -4.83 -8.89 12.51
CA MET A 188 -4.56 -9.10 11.08
C MET A 188 -3.06 -9.07 10.76
N ALA A 189 -2.29 -8.19 11.42
CA ALA A 189 -0.86 -8.02 11.14
C ALA A 189 0.05 -8.94 11.97
N GLY A 190 -0.37 -9.31 13.18
CA GLY A 190 0.44 -10.11 14.10
C GLY A 190 -0.15 -11.47 14.50
N GLY A 191 -1.41 -11.75 14.18
CA GLY A 191 -2.06 -13.02 14.51
C GLY A 191 -1.67 -14.17 13.57
N ASP A 192 -2.18 -15.37 13.86
CA ASP A 192 -1.85 -16.61 13.14
C ASP A 192 -2.24 -16.59 11.64
N ALA A 193 -3.17 -15.73 11.25
CA ALA A 193 -3.58 -15.56 9.86
C ALA A 193 -2.70 -14.54 9.09
N SER A 194 -1.83 -13.80 9.77
CA SER A 194 -1.00 -12.75 9.14
C SER A 194 -0.08 -13.27 8.02
N PRO A 195 0.58 -14.45 8.12
CA PRO A 195 1.50 -14.86 7.05
C PRO A 195 0.77 -15.18 5.74
N ILE A 196 -0.43 -15.78 5.84
CA ILE A 196 -1.25 -16.10 4.67
C ILE A 196 -1.93 -14.86 4.10
N LEU A 197 -2.34 -13.91 4.96
CA LEU A 197 -2.87 -12.61 4.54
C LEU A 197 -1.83 -11.85 3.72
N PHE A 198 -0.62 -11.67 4.25
CA PHE A 198 0.42 -10.96 3.53
C PHE A 198 0.85 -11.69 2.25
N LYS A 199 0.82 -13.03 2.24
CA LYS A 199 1.07 -13.81 1.01
C LYS A 199 0.04 -13.48 -0.06
N ALA A 200 -1.24 -13.49 0.31
CA ALA A 200 -2.36 -13.23 -0.59
C ALA A 200 -2.34 -11.79 -1.13
N LEU A 201 -2.17 -10.80 -0.25
CA LEU A 201 -2.09 -9.38 -0.66
C LEU A 201 -0.88 -9.11 -1.55
N THR A 202 0.29 -9.66 -1.20
CA THR A 202 1.52 -9.48 -1.98
C THR A 202 1.42 -10.16 -3.36
N SER A 203 0.77 -11.33 -3.46
CA SER A 203 0.51 -12.02 -4.73
C SER A 203 -0.26 -11.14 -5.70
N VAL A 204 -1.37 -10.54 -5.25
CA VAL A 204 -2.20 -9.66 -6.08
C VAL A 204 -1.43 -8.43 -6.58
N ILE A 205 -0.62 -7.81 -5.70
CA ILE A 205 0.21 -6.66 -6.05
C ILE A 205 1.32 -7.08 -7.03
N GLN A 206 1.95 -8.23 -6.81
CA GLN A 206 3.01 -8.77 -7.66
C GLN A 206 2.50 -9.08 -9.07
N ALA A 207 1.27 -9.56 -9.20
CA ALA A 207 0.61 -9.78 -10.47
C ALA A 207 0.11 -8.48 -11.14
N ASN A 208 0.28 -7.33 -10.49
CA ASN A 208 -0.14 -6.00 -10.95
C ASN A 208 -1.62 -5.97 -11.42
N LEU A 209 -2.48 -6.65 -10.67
CA LEU A 209 -3.90 -6.79 -11.00
C LEU A 209 -4.67 -5.49 -10.69
N PRO A 210 -5.85 -5.26 -11.29
CA PRO A 210 -6.66 -4.07 -10.98
C PRO A 210 -6.99 -3.90 -9.49
N SER A 211 -7.04 -4.97 -8.70
CA SER A 211 -7.29 -4.89 -7.25
C SER A 211 -6.05 -4.55 -6.41
N SER A 212 -4.88 -4.32 -7.02
CA SER A 212 -3.62 -4.05 -6.30
C SER A 212 -3.73 -2.86 -5.36
N TYR A 213 -4.38 -1.77 -5.79
CA TYR A 213 -4.56 -0.59 -4.94
C TYR A 213 -5.33 -0.91 -3.64
N LEU A 214 -6.35 -1.78 -3.68
CA LEU A 214 -7.08 -2.20 -2.48
C LEU A 214 -6.20 -3.01 -1.52
N CYS A 215 -5.35 -3.88 -2.06
CA CYS A 215 -4.38 -4.61 -1.26
C CYS A 215 -3.40 -3.65 -0.57
N ILE A 216 -2.93 -2.63 -1.29
CA ILE A 216 -2.01 -1.62 -0.73
C ILE A 216 -2.71 -0.77 0.33
N ILE A 217 -3.97 -0.36 0.13
CA ILE A 217 -4.76 0.34 1.16
C ILE A 217 -4.91 -0.54 2.41
N CYS A 218 -5.22 -1.83 2.23
CA CYS A 218 -5.34 -2.76 3.36
C CYS A 218 -4.02 -2.83 4.15
N VAL A 219 -2.89 -3.02 3.47
CA VAL A 219 -1.55 -3.02 4.09
C VAL A 219 -1.26 -1.69 4.79
N MET A 220 -1.51 -0.57 4.13
CA MET A 220 -1.34 0.77 4.70
C MET A 220 -2.18 0.95 5.96
N ASN A 221 -3.44 0.52 5.96
CA ASN A 221 -4.32 0.61 7.11
C ASN A 221 -3.73 -0.13 8.31
N LEU A 222 -3.13 -1.31 8.11
CA LEU A 222 -2.48 -2.07 9.18
C LEU A 222 -1.31 -1.27 9.79
N THR A 223 -0.53 -0.56 8.97
CA THR A 223 0.62 0.24 9.42
C THR A 223 0.25 1.51 10.22
N PHE A 224 -1.04 1.83 10.37
CA PHE A 224 -1.47 2.83 11.37
C PHE A 224 -1.33 2.31 12.80
N LEU A 225 -1.06 1.02 13.02
CA LEU A 225 -0.58 0.50 14.29
C LEU A 225 0.94 0.37 14.24
N ALA A 226 1.66 1.04 15.14
CA ALA A 226 3.13 1.06 15.13
C ALA A 226 3.74 -0.35 15.19
N GLU A 227 3.20 -1.22 16.04
CA GLU A 227 3.63 -2.63 16.19
C GLU A 227 3.43 -3.46 14.90
N ALA A 228 2.55 -3.04 14.01
CA ALA A 228 2.31 -3.72 12.73
C ALA A 228 3.28 -3.30 11.62
N ILE A 229 4.04 -2.21 11.79
CA ILE A 229 4.97 -1.71 10.77
C ILE A 229 6.05 -2.76 10.46
N GLU A 230 6.68 -3.32 11.49
CA GLU A 230 7.73 -4.31 11.29
C GLU A 230 7.24 -5.60 10.60
N PRO A 231 6.17 -6.27 11.06
CA PRO A 231 5.62 -7.45 10.38
C PRO A 231 5.29 -7.18 8.91
N VAL A 232 4.76 -5.98 8.60
CA VAL A 232 4.39 -5.59 7.25
C VAL A 232 5.61 -5.33 6.38
N VAL A 233 6.50 -4.43 6.80
CA VAL A 233 7.64 -3.98 5.98
C VAL A 233 8.61 -5.14 5.75
N TYR A 234 8.88 -5.92 6.79
CA TYR A 234 9.80 -7.05 6.72
C TYR A 234 9.16 -8.35 6.24
N TYR A 235 7.95 -8.29 5.68
CA TYR A 235 7.30 -9.47 5.14
C TYR A 235 8.09 -10.02 3.94
N VAL A 236 8.47 -11.30 4.06
CA VAL A 236 9.17 -12.05 3.03
C VAL A 236 8.38 -13.32 2.74
N VAL A 237 7.97 -13.51 1.48
CA VAL A 237 7.33 -14.75 1.06
C VAL A 237 8.34 -15.88 1.20
N SER A 238 8.09 -16.78 2.15
CA SER A 238 8.93 -17.96 2.37
C SER A 238 8.76 -18.94 1.22
N LYS A 239 9.86 -19.36 0.59
CA LYS A 239 9.87 -20.36 -0.51
C LYS A 239 9.50 -21.78 -0.06
N SER A 240 9.19 -21.99 1.21
CA SER A 240 9.13 -23.30 1.87
C SER A 240 7.98 -24.22 1.47
N TYR A 241 7.10 -23.82 0.53
CA TYR A 241 5.94 -24.64 0.16
C TYR A 241 5.92 -25.18 -1.29
N GLU A 242 6.97 -25.00 -2.09
CA GLU A 242 7.05 -25.63 -3.43
C GLU A 242 7.84 -26.95 -3.46
N ARG A 243 8.19 -27.53 -2.30
CA ARG A 243 8.80 -28.87 -2.22
C ARG A 243 7.79 -29.94 -1.83
N SER A 244 6.93 -30.32 -2.77
CA SER A 244 6.15 -31.58 -2.84
C SER A 244 5.20 -31.44 -4.03
N THR A 245 5.09 -32.28 -5.05
CA THR A 245 5.56 -33.64 -5.34
C THR A 245 5.57 -33.80 -6.86
N SER A 246 6.73 -33.97 -7.50
CA SER A 246 6.81 -34.43 -8.89
C SER A 246 8.24 -34.86 -9.22
N ASP A 247 8.52 -36.13 -8.97
CA ASP A 247 9.68 -36.89 -9.47
C ASP A 247 9.53 -37.14 -10.99
N LYS A 248 9.34 -36.07 -11.77
CA LYS A 248 9.38 -36.12 -13.23
C LYS A 248 10.43 -35.12 -13.71
N GLN A 249 11.38 -35.66 -14.47
CA GLN A 249 12.53 -34.96 -15.05
C GLN A 249 12.14 -33.59 -15.63
N PRO A 250 13.03 -32.59 -15.52
CA PRO A 250 12.79 -31.27 -16.07
C PRO A 250 12.77 -31.33 -17.59
N VAL A 251 11.57 -31.28 -18.18
CA VAL A 251 11.41 -30.75 -19.54
C VAL A 251 11.68 -29.25 -19.43
N PRO A 252 12.60 -28.67 -20.25
CA PRO A 252 12.91 -27.26 -20.17
C PRO A 252 11.63 -26.45 -20.44
N PRO A 253 11.29 -25.47 -19.58
CA PRO A 253 10.09 -24.66 -19.78
C PRO A 253 10.26 -23.81 -21.04
N ARG A 254 9.53 -24.18 -22.11
CA ARG A 254 9.26 -23.29 -23.25
C ARG A 254 8.11 -22.36 -22.90
N SER A 255 8.37 -21.43 -21.99
CA SER A 255 7.55 -20.23 -21.85
C SER A 255 8.51 -19.06 -21.74
N SER A 256 8.70 -18.40 -22.88
CA SER A 256 9.36 -17.10 -22.93
C SER A 256 8.53 -16.16 -22.06
N PRO A 257 9.06 -15.61 -20.95
CA PRO A 257 8.38 -14.52 -20.30
C PRO A 257 8.22 -13.43 -21.34
N LEU A 258 7.04 -12.78 -21.39
CA LEU A 258 6.83 -11.56 -22.13
C LEU A 258 8.01 -10.65 -21.81
N ARG A 259 8.96 -10.61 -22.74
CA ARG A 259 10.15 -9.77 -22.70
C ARG A 259 9.58 -8.40 -23.01
N VAL A 260 8.98 -7.78 -21.99
CA VAL A 260 8.87 -6.33 -21.94
C VAL A 260 10.29 -5.89 -22.24
N ARG A 261 10.46 -5.33 -23.43
CA ARG A 261 11.69 -4.71 -23.86
C ARG A 261 11.80 -3.41 -23.06
N SER A 262 11.82 -3.53 -21.73
CA SER A 262 12.71 -2.75 -20.91
C SER A 262 14.00 -2.82 -21.70
N ARG A 263 14.42 -1.70 -22.27
CA ARG A 263 15.82 -1.53 -22.61
C ARG A 263 16.53 -1.86 -21.31
N SER A 264 16.95 -3.11 -21.17
CA SER A 264 18.15 -3.46 -20.47
C SER A 264 19.20 -2.65 -21.21
N VAL A 265 19.36 -1.40 -20.76
CA VAL A 265 20.69 -0.91 -20.55
C VAL A 265 21.32 -2.05 -19.76
N ALA A 266 22.22 -2.78 -20.42
CA ALA A 266 23.18 -3.63 -19.75
C ALA A 266 24.08 -2.69 -18.92
N GLY A 267 23.47 -2.02 -17.95
CA GLY A 267 24.13 -1.32 -16.89
C GLY A 267 24.53 -2.42 -15.95
N ALA A 268 25.84 -2.58 -15.79
CA ALA A 268 26.42 -3.23 -14.64
C ALA A 268 25.49 -3.01 -13.43
N ALA A 269 25.09 -4.08 -12.74
CA ALA A 269 24.50 -3.96 -11.42
C ALA A 269 25.35 -2.93 -10.70
N ALA A 270 24.79 -1.73 -10.48
CA ALA A 270 25.58 -0.59 -10.03
C ALA A 270 26.26 -1.08 -8.77
N LYS A 271 27.58 -1.26 -8.80
CA LYS A 271 28.34 -1.60 -7.61
C LYS A 271 28.16 -0.38 -6.71
N TYR A 272 27.21 -0.48 -5.78
CA TYR A 272 26.99 0.55 -4.80
C TYR A 272 28.33 0.72 -4.06
N PRO A 273 28.88 1.94 -3.97
CA PRO A 273 30.15 2.16 -3.28
C PRO A 273 30.06 1.59 -1.86
N GLU A 274 31.13 0.92 -1.41
CA GLU A 274 31.26 0.18 -0.14
C GLU A 274 31.07 1.03 1.14
N SER A 275 30.62 2.28 1.03
CA SER A 275 30.25 3.12 2.18
C SER A 275 28.84 2.84 2.70
N THR A 276 28.21 1.74 2.29
CA THR A 276 26.90 1.31 2.80
C THR A 276 27.05 1.00 4.29
N GLY A 277 26.52 1.87 5.14
CA GLY A 277 26.36 1.58 6.57
C GLY A 277 25.79 0.17 6.76
N ASN A 278 26.23 -0.52 7.82
CA ASN A 278 25.94 -1.93 8.06
C ASN A 278 24.44 -2.25 7.91
N ILE A 279 24.03 -2.71 6.73
CA ILE A 279 22.67 -3.19 6.49
C ILE A 279 22.52 -4.48 7.29
N SER A 280 21.45 -4.60 8.07
CA SER A 280 21.20 -5.81 8.85
C SER A 280 21.02 -7.03 7.93
N GLU A 281 21.33 -8.23 8.42
CA GLU A 281 21.10 -9.47 7.68
C GLU A 281 19.62 -9.64 7.29
N ARG A 282 18.71 -9.20 8.17
CA ARG A 282 17.26 -9.19 7.92
C ARG A 282 16.91 -8.32 6.70
N SER A 283 17.49 -7.12 6.65
CA SER A 283 17.31 -6.17 5.55
C SER A 283 17.89 -6.70 4.23
N LEU A 284 19.06 -7.35 4.28
CA LEU A 284 19.67 -7.97 3.11
C LEU A 284 18.77 -9.08 2.52
N ARG A 285 18.27 -9.99 3.36
CA ARG A 285 17.35 -11.07 2.92
C ARG A 285 16.09 -10.53 2.24
N LEU A 286 15.58 -9.39 2.71
CA LEU A 286 14.42 -8.73 2.11
C LEU A 286 14.74 -8.17 0.73
N LEU A 287 15.88 -7.48 0.59
CA LEU A 287 16.33 -6.90 -0.67
C LEU A 287 16.69 -7.96 -1.72
N GLU A 288 17.18 -9.12 -1.29
CA GLU A 288 17.50 -10.27 -2.16
C GLU A 288 16.28 -11.08 -2.58
N ASN A 289 15.19 -11.03 -1.82
CA ASN A 289 13.96 -11.72 -2.18
C ASN A 289 13.08 -10.84 -3.08
N PRO A 290 12.93 -11.14 -4.38
CA PRO A 290 12.08 -10.34 -5.26
C PRO A 290 10.61 -10.35 -4.81
N ALA A 291 10.15 -11.41 -4.15
CA ALA A 291 8.78 -11.54 -3.66
C ALA A 291 8.56 -10.88 -2.28
N SER A 292 9.55 -10.19 -1.71
CA SER A 292 9.29 -9.33 -0.55
C SER A 292 8.34 -8.20 -0.92
N LEU A 293 7.55 -7.72 0.05
CA LEU A 293 6.57 -6.67 -0.19
C LEU A 293 7.22 -5.41 -0.80
N LEU A 294 8.37 -4.99 -0.26
CA LEU A 294 9.09 -3.80 -0.73
C LEU A 294 9.51 -3.94 -2.21
N ARG A 295 10.07 -5.09 -2.61
CA ARG A 295 10.47 -5.37 -4.00
C ARG A 295 9.28 -5.52 -4.94
N VAL A 296 8.15 -6.03 -4.43
CA VAL A 296 6.89 -6.09 -5.17
C VAL A 296 6.33 -4.69 -5.41
N LEU A 297 6.31 -3.82 -4.39
CA LEU A 297 5.90 -2.42 -4.52
C LEU A 297 6.80 -1.65 -5.50
N GLU A 298 8.12 -1.77 -5.37
CA GLU A 298 9.09 -1.16 -6.28
C GLU A 298 8.79 -1.52 -7.74
N ARG A 299 8.63 -2.83 -8.04
CA ARG A 299 8.34 -3.29 -9.40
C ARG A 299 6.99 -2.82 -9.91
N MET A 300 5.95 -2.85 -9.07
CA MET A 300 4.63 -2.33 -9.42
C MET A 300 4.71 -0.84 -9.76
N MET A 301 5.42 -0.04 -8.95
CA MET A 301 5.60 1.39 -9.20
C MET A 301 6.40 1.67 -10.48
N LEU A 302 7.44 0.89 -10.77
CA LEU A 302 8.21 0.99 -12.02
C LEU A 302 7.33 0.70 -13.25
N ILE A 303 6.52 -0.36 -13.20
CA ILE A 303 5.63 -0.74 -14.31
C ILE A 303 4.56 0.33 -14.52
N ASN A 304 4.01 0.87 -13.44
CA ASN A 304 2.87 1.77 -13.49
C ASN A 304 3.25 3.25 -13.62
N SER A 305 4.53 3.62 -13.46
CA SER A 305 4.97 5.03 -13.48
C SER A 305 4.55 5.82 -14.73
N PRO A 306 4.51 5.24 -15.96
CA PRO A 306 4.07 5.99 -17.13
C PRO A 306 2.61 6.46 -17.07
N PHE A 307 1.75 5.80 -16.28
CA PHE A 307 0.34 6.17 -16.16
C PHE A 307 0.12 7.43 -15.30
N LEU A 308 1.10 7.82 -14.48
CA LEU A 308 1.01 9.03 -13.65
C LEU A 308 1.21 10.33 -14.43
N LEU A 309 1.86 10.24 -15.59
CA LEU A 309 2.04 11.38 -16.49
C LEU A 309 0.78 11.66 -17.31
N SER A 310 -0.25 10.82 -17.20
CA SER A 310 -1.54 11.06 -17.82
C SER A 310 -2.44 11.88 -16.89
N THR A 311 -3.22 12.81 -17.43
CA THR A 311 -4.18 13.62 -16.67
C THR A 311 -5.41 12.82 -16.21
N VAL A 312 -5.49 11.53 -16.55
CA VAL A 312 -6.64 10.67 -16.28
C VAL A 312 -6.34 9.81 -15.06
N THR A 313 -7.27 9.78 -14.11
CA THR A 313 -7.21 8.86 -12.97
C THR A 313 -7.26 7.42 -13.47
N SER A 314 -6.23 6.64 -13.17
CA SER A 314 -6.14 5.23 -13.53
C SER A 314 -5.97 4.39 -12.27
N VAL A 315 -6.43 3.14 -12.33
CA VAL A 315 -6.27 2.17 -11.24
C VAL A 315 -4.79 1.92 -10.94
N GLN A 316 -3.95 1.97 -11.97
CA GLN A 316 -2.49 1.90 -11.88
C GLN A 316 -1.92 3.12 -11.15
N GLY A 317 -2.37 4.33 -11.50
CA GLY A 317 -1.96 5.56 -10.82
C GLY A 317 -2.39 5.60 -9.35
N GLU A 318 -3.61 5.12 -9.05
CA GLU A 318 -4.07 4.95 -7.67
C GLU A 318 -3.19 3.96 -6.90
N SER A 319 -2.80 2.84 -7.52
CA SER A 319 -1.89 1.87 -6.89
C SER A 319 -0.56 2.52 -6.49
N ILE A 320 -0.01 3.40 -7.33
CA ILE A 320 1.21 4.15 -6.98
C ILE A 320 0.95 5.15 -5.85
N ARG A 321 -0.14 5.90 -5.92
CA ARG A 321 -0.48 6.87 -4.86
C ARG A 321 -0.58 6.21 -3.50
N TRP A 322 -1.27 5.07 -3.42
CA TRP A 322 -1.39 4.30 -2.18
C TRP A 322 -0.06 3.67 -1.76
N ALA A 323 0.80 3.24 -2.70
CA ALA A 323 2.14 2.78 -2.37
C ALA A 323 2.99 3.90 -1.77
N CYS A 324 2.96 5.11 -2.34
CA CYS A 324 3.61 6.27 -1.74
C CYS A 324 3.02 6.60 -0.36
N GLY A 325 1.71 6.49 -0.16
CA GLY A 325 1.07 6.66 1.14
C GLY A 325 1.59 5.66 2.20
N LEU A 326 1.71 4.39 1.82
CA LEU A 326 2.32 3.35 2.65
C LEU A 326 3.77 3.67 3.00
N ILE A 327 4.61 3.99 2.00
CA ILE A 327 6.01 4.35 2.21
C ILE A 327 6.11 5.55 3.15
N ARG A 328 5.34 6.61 2.92
CA ARG A 328 5.29 7.79 3.80
C ARG A 328 4.98 7.41 5.24
N ASN A 329 4.01 6.52 5.45
CA ASN A 329 3.59 6.13 6.79
C ASN A 329 4.66 5.31 7.52
N VAL A 330 5.33 4.37 6.84
CA VAL A 330 6.35 3.51 7.47
C VAL A 330 7.70 4.20 7.64
N THR A 331 8.00 5.26 6.88
CA THR A 331 9.22 6.07 7.05
C THR A 331 9.03 7.26 7.98
N PHE A 332 7.83 7.48 8.52
CA PHE A 332 7.55 8.64 9.36
C PHE A 332 8.17 8.48 10.75
N ALA A 333 9.17 9.31 11.05
CA ALA A 333 9.74 9.45 12.39
C ALA A 333 8.91 10.43 13.21
N VAL A 334 8.51 10.05 14.43
CA VAL A 334 7.97 11.01 15.38
C VAL A 334 9.17 11.73 15.96
N GLN A 335 9.32 13.02 15.63
CA GLN A 335 10.20 13.87 16.39
C GLN A 335 9.62 13.94 17.79
N HIS A 336 10.27 13.27 18.74
CA HIS A 336 10.02 13.56 20.14
C HIS A 336 10.35 15.04 20.30
N ALA A 337 9.32 15.86 20.43
CA ALA A 337 9.50 17.19 20.97
C ALA A 337 10.20 16.95 22.31
N ASP A 338 11.50 17.26 22.36
CA ASP A 338 12.26 17.31 23.60
C ASP A 338 11.34 17.93 24.63
N GLY A 339 11.13 17.25 25.77
CA GLY A 339 9.97 17.37 26.66
C GLY A 339 9.72 18.73 27.33
N SER A 340 10.06 19.84 26.68
CA SER A 340 9.88 21.22 27.09
C SER A 340 8.78 21.97 26.30
N CYS A 341 8.02 21.32 25.41
CA CYS A 341 6.98 22.00 24.64
C CYS A 341 5.60 21.82 25.32
N ASN A 342 5.06 22.93 25.83
CA ASN A 342 3.73 23.00 26.45
C ASN A 342 2.64 22.35 25.58
N PRO A 343 1.79 21.46 26.14
CA PRO A 343 0.73 20.74 25.41
C PRO A 343 -0.45 21.62 24.94
N GLU A 344 -0.41 22.93 25.12
CA GLU A 344 -1.57 23.81 24.93
C GLU A 344 -1.66 24.52 23.55
N SER A 345 -0.66 24.41 22.67
CA SER A 345 -0.80 24.94 21.30
C SER A 345 -1.43 23.88 20.38
N SER A 346 -2.75 23.78 20.41
CA SER A 346 -3.58 22.82 19.65
C SER A 346 -3.61 23.05 18.13
N ASP A 347 -2.86 24.02 17.61
CA ASP A 347 -2.77 24.32 16.17
C ASP A 347 -1.57 23.64 15.48
N ALA A 348 -1.08 22.52 16.02
CA ALA A 348 -0.13 21.63 15.34
C ALA A 348 -0.81 20.90 14.15
N LEU A 349 -1.26 21.69 13.19
CA LEU A 349 -1.79 21.29 11.91
C LEU A 349 -0.71 20.52 11.12
N SER A 350 -1.11 19.33 10.65
CA SER A 350 -0.63 18.69 9.41
C SER A 350 0.54 17.69 9.46
N GLY A 351 1.03 17.28 10.64
CA GLY A 351 2.14 16.31 10.73
C GLY A 351 1.77 14.86 11.10
N SER A 352 0.68 14.63 11.82
CA SER A 352 0.38 13.27 12.32
C SER A 352 -0.09 12.35 11.19
N THR A 353 0.56 11.20 11.04
CA THR A 353 0.09 10.14 10.14
C THR A 353 -1.20 9.48 10.63
N GLY A 354 -1.70 9.84 11.82
CA GLY A 354 -2.79 9.13 12.47
C GLY A 354 -2.37 7.77 13.04
N ARG A 355 -1.06 7.48 13.09
CA ARG A 355 -0.52 6.25 13.67
C ARG A 355 -0.73 6.20 15.18
N GLN A 356 -1.16 5.05 15.68
CA GLN A 356 -1.26 4.72 17.10
C GLN A 356 -0.03 3.90 17.53
N GLY A 357 0.51 4.22 18.71
CA GLY A 357 1.69 3.58 19.27
C GLY A 357 2.99 4.31 18.92
N ILE A 358 4.08 3.84 19.50
CA ILE A 358 5.44 4.39 19.33
C ILE A 358 6.26 3.34 18.59
N ILE A 359 7.04 3.79 17.62
CA ILE A 359 8.03 2.98 16.91
C ILE A 359 9.40 3.60 17.15
N ASP A 360 10.39 2.76 17.44
CA ASP A 360 11.76 3.22 17.66
C ASP A 360 12.31 3.89 16.39
N ASN A 361 12.97 5.03 16.56
CA ASN A 361 13.66 5.73 15.48
C ASN A 361 14.75 4.85 14.83
N ALA A 362 15.36 3.92 15.57
CA ALA A 362 16.30 2.95 15.00
C ALA A 362 15.63 2.05 13.95
N ILE A 363 14.39 1.62 14.20
CA ILE A 363 13.60 0.83 13.24
C ILE A 363 13.26 1.70 12.02
N ILE A 364 12.87 2.96 12.23
CA ILE A 364 12.58 3.89 11.13
C ILE A 364 13.82 4.17 10.28
N GLU A 365 14.98 4.36 10.91
CA GLU A 365 16.26 4.53 10.21
C GLU A 365 16.57 3.30 9.34
N GLU A 366 16.39 2.09 9.88
CA GLU A 366 16.58 0.85 9.13
C GLU A 366 15.63 0.76 7.92
N ILE A 367 14.35 1.10 8.11
CA ILE A 367 13.35 1.15 7.02
C ILE A 367 13.72 2.19 5.96
N CYS A 368 14.17 3.38 6.36
CA CYS A 368 14.61 4.42 5.44
C CYS A 368 15.85 3.97 4.66
N SER A 369 16.80 3.32 5.33
CA SER A 369 17.97 2.70 4.71
C SER A 369 17.56 1.65 3.68
N LEU A 370 16.61 0.77 4.03
CA LEU A 370 16.04 -0.22 3.12
C LEU A 370 15.43 0.40 1.86
N VAL A 371 14.55 1.40 2.00
CA VAL A 371 13.93 2.11 0.88
C VAL A 371 14.99 2.73 -0.02
N SER A 372 16.08 3.23 0.55
CA SER A 372 17.21 3.86 -0.14
C SER A 372 18.08 2.89 -0.94
N GLN A 373 17.95 1.58 -0.69
CA GLN A 373 18.57 0.51 -1.51
C GLN A 373 17.64 0.01 -2.64
N THR A 374 16.55 0.73 -2.91
CA THR A 374 15.60 0.43 -3.99
C THR A 374 15.48 1.61 -4.96
N GLU A 375 14.81 1.37 -6.09
CA GLU A 375 14.44 2.38 -7.06
C GLU A 375 13.31 3.32 -6.58
N ILE A 376 12.70 3.04 -5.42
CA ILE A 376 11.59 3.85 -4.87
C ILE A 376 12.03 5.29 -4.65
N ALA A 377 13.23 5.53 -4.10
CA ALA A 377 13.75 6.89 -3.90
C ALA A 377 13.83 7.67 -5.23
N ARG A 378 14.34 7.02 -6.29
CA ARG A 378 14.42 7.63 -7.64
C ARG A 378 13.04 7.88 -8.23
N LEU A 379 12.09 6.98 -8.04
CA LEU A 379 10.71 7.13 -8.48
C LEU A 379 10.03 8.32 -7.82
N ILE A 380 10.15 8.44 -6.49
CA ILE A 380 9.58 9.55 -5.72
C ILE A 380 10.13 10.89 -6.21
N VAL A 381 11.45 11.00 -6.41
CA VAL A 381 12.07 12.20 -6.98
C VAL A 381 11.49 12.50 -8.37
N SER A 382 11.33 11.48 -9.22
CA SER A 382 10.76 11.67 -10.56
C SER A 382 9.30 12.12 -10.53
N PHE A 383 8.47 11.64 -9.59
CA PHE A 383 7.07 12.06 -9.49
C PHE A 383 6.92 13.53 -9.08
N VAL A 384 7.82 14.02 -8.24
CA VAL A 384 7.88 15.43 -7.85
C VAL A 384 8.41 16.29 -9.01
N ARG A 385 9.52 15.86 -9.64
CA ARG A 385 10.17 16.59 -10.75
C ARG A 385 9.30 16.67 -12.00
N ASP A 386 8.70 15.55 -12.38
CA ASP A 386 7.99 15.37 -13.64
C ASP A 386 6.47 15.56 -13.46
N SER A 387 6.05 16.15 -12.34
CA SER A 387 4.66 16.45 -12.04
C SER A 387 4.02 17.30 -13.16
N PRO A 388 2.88 16.89 -13.73
CA PRO A 388 2.17 17.69 -14.73
C PRO A 388 1.48 18.92 -14.11
N ARG A 389 1.37 18.97 -12.78
CA ARG A 389 0.77 20.09 -12.04
C ARG A 389 1.85 21.05 -11.54
N PRO A 390 1.70 22.37 -11.76
CA PRO A 390 2.59 23.35 -11.16
C PRO A 390 2.44 23.31 -9.63
N SER A 391 3.53 23.59 -8.91
CA SER A 391 3.62 23.48 -7.44
C SER A 391 2.55 24.30 -6.70
N VAL A 392 2.17 25.46 -7.23
CA VAL A 392 1.09 26.31 -6.69
C VAL A 392 -0.29 25.65 -6.70
N LYS A 393 -0.49 24.58 -7.48
CA LYS A 393 -1.73 23.81 -7.58
C LYS A 393 -1.68 22.48 -6.82
N TRP A 394 -0.57 22.17 -6.14
CA TRP A 394 -0.50 20.95 -5.33
C TRP A 394 -1.44 21.10 -4.15
N THR A 395 -2.31 20.10 -3.99
CA THR A 395 -3.25 20.03 -2.87
C THR A 395 -2.67 19.15 -1.79
N LYS A 396 -3.16 19.33 -0.56
CA LYS A 396 -2.91 18.37 0.51
C LYS A 396 -3.28 16.96 0.05
N ASP A 397 -2.44 15.99 0.38
CA ASP A 397 -2.56 14.57 0.05
C ASP A 397 -2.53 14.26 -1.47
N SER A 398 -2.17 15.23 -2.31
CA SER A 398 -1.81 14.95 -3.71
C SER A 398 -0.60 14.02 -3.78
N LEU A 399 -0.38 13.34 -4.92
CA LEU A 399 0.78 12.47 -5.07
C LEU A 399 2.10 13.24 -4.84
N GLU A 400 2.17 14.46 -5.32
CA GLU A 400 3.30 15.38 -5.20
C GLU A 400 3.54 15.76 -3.74
N ASP A 401 2.47 16.12 -3.00
CA ASP A 401 2.54 16.40 -1.56
C ASP A 401 2.99 15.17 -0.75
N ILE A 402 2.44 13.99 -1.06
CA ILE A 402 2.86 12.73 -0.43
C ILE A 402 4.33 12.44 -0.72
N CYS A 403 4.74 12.51 -1.99
CA CYS A 403 6.11 12.21 -2.43
C CYS A 403 7.11 13.18 -1.82
N LEU A 404 6.79 14.48 -1.79
CA LEU A 404 7.60 15.48 -1.13
C LEU A 404 7.73 15.18 0.37
N GLY A 405 6.63 14.81 1.03
CA GLY A 405 6.66 14.34 2.41
C GLY A 405 7.65 13.20 2.62
N ILE A 406 7.66 12.20 1.72
CA ILE A 406 8.64 11.09 1.78
C ILE A 406 10.07 11.60 1.58
N LEU A 407 10.33 12.47 0.60
CA LEU A 407 11.66 13.03 0.36
C LEU A 407 12.22 13.68 1.63
N CYS A 408 11.38 14.44 2.34
CA CYS A 408 11.79 15.11 3.56
C CYS A 408 12.01 14.14 4.73
N GLN A 409 11.22 13.06 4.81
CA GLN A 409 11.42 12.00 5.81
C GLN A 409 12.74 11.24 5.54
N LEU A 410 12.98 10.85 4.29
CA LEU A 410 14.22 10.20 3.89
C LEU A 410 15.45 11.11 4.10
N ALA A 411 15.34 12.41 3.83
CA ALA A 411 16.47 13.34 3.97
C ALA A 411 17.02 13.48 5.41
N GLN A 412 16.21 13.14 6.42
CA GLN A 412 16.62 13.14 7.83
C GLN A 412 17.71 12.09 8.11
N TRP A 413 17.83 11.05 7.29
CA TRP A 413 18.76 9.94 7.51
C TRP A 413 19.96 10.00 6.55
N PRO A 414 21.22 9.85 7.03
CA PRO A 414 22.41 10.00 6.19
C PRO A 414 22.44 9.07 4.96
N SER A 415 22.17 7.76 5.16
CA SER A 415 22.15 6.76 4.08
C SER A 415 21.13 7.09 2.99
N SER A 416 19.97 7.59 3.42
CA SER A 416 18.87 7.97 2.55
C SER A 416 19.12 9.27 1.81
N ARG A 417 19.77 10.24 2.45
CA ARG A 417 20.19 11.50 1.81
C ARG A 417 21.09 11.25 0.60
N GLU A 418 22.06 10.34 0.72
CA GLU A 418 22.95 9.99 -0.39
C GLU A 418 22.20 9.28 -1.54
N ALA A 419 21.19 8.46 -1.22
CA ALA A 419 20.32 7.90 -2.26
C ALA A 419 19.49 8.99 -2.97
N LEU A 420 18.94 9.96 -2.24
CA LEU A 420 18.21 11.10 -2.80
C LEU A 420 19.09 11.99 -3.67
N LYS A 421 20.33 12.28 -3.25
CA LYS A 421 21.31 13.02 -4.05
C LYS A 421 21.59 12.31 -5.37
N ARG A 422 21.86 11.00 -5.34
CA ARG A 422 22.05 10.17 -6.55
C ARG A 422 20.82 10.14 -7.45
N ALA A 423 19.63 10.18 -6.87
CA ALA A 423 18.37 10.28 -7.60
C ALA A 423 18.13 11.66 -8.24
N GLY A 424 18.96 12.67 -7.94
CA GLY A 424 18.84 14.02 -8.46
C GLY A 424 17.84 14.90 -7.70
N ALA A 425 17.57 14.61 -6.42
CA ALA A 425 16.59 15.34 -5.61
C ALA A 425 16.88 16.84 -5.54
N THR A 426 18.14 17.23 -5.28
CA THR A 426 18.56 18.64 -5.17
C THR A 426 18.20 19.44 -6.43
N SER A 427 18.70 19.00 -7.59
CA SER A 427 18.43 19.63 -8.89
C SER A 427 16.94 19.67 -9.28
N SER A 428 16.14 18.76 -8.72
CA SER A 428 14.70 18.68 -8.98
C SER A 428 13.95 19.70 -8.13
N LEU A 429 14.32 19.84 -6.85
CA LEU A 429 13.69 20.76 -5.91
C LEU A 429 14.02 22.23 -6.22
N GLU A 430 15.24 22.53 -6.68
CA GLU A 430 15.62 23.89 -7.11
C GLU A 430 14.70 24.45 -8.20
N LYS A 431 14.28 23.60 -9.15
CA LYS A 431 13.38 24.01 -10.25
C LYS A 431 11.95 24.28 -9.80
N ILE A 432 11.54 23.73 -8.65
CA ILE A 432 10.19 23.91 -8.09
C ILE A 432 10.07 25.26 -7.37
N GLU A 433 11.20 25.86 -6.97
CA GLU A 433 11.25 27.15 -6.25
C GLU A 433 11.03 28.39 -7.12
N GLY A 434 10.88 28.21 -8.44
CA GLY A 434 10.78 29.28 -9.45
C GLY A 434 9.92 30.49 -9.06
#